data_AF-X6GEL3-F1
#
_entry.id   AF-X6GEL3-F1
#
_cell.length_a   1.000
_cell.length_b   1.000
_cell.length_c   1.000
_cell.angle_alpha   90.00
_cell.angle_beta   90.00
_cell.angle_gamma   90.00
#
_symmetry.space_group_name_H-M   'P 1'
#
loop_
_entity.id
_entity.type
_entity.pdbx_description
1 polymer ?
#
loop_
_entity_poly.entity_id
_entity_poly.type
_entity_poly.pdbx_seq_one_letter_code
_entity_poly.pdbx_strand_id
1 'polypeptide(L)'
;MFIRSTTALAALFLLSAATSAQASDKPSDPQIAHIAYTAGVLDVEAAMQALKKSKNKEILDFAKDMVRDHEAVNKQALDLVKKLNVTPEDNATSKVAYHKQVNGALETLMIPSAENAKLKSLLETGLKLFQGHEQHAEHVAGMLK
;
A
#
# COMPACT_ATOMS: atom_id res chain seq x y z
N MET A 1 -33.50 15.63 68.15
CA MET A 1 -32.36 16.57 68.01
C MET A 1 -31.09 15.72 68.11
N PHE A 2 -30.32 15.37 67.09
CA PHE A 2 -30.20 15.75 65.68
C PHE A 2 -29.85 14.49 64.86
N ILE A 3 -30.41 14.41 63.66
CA ILE A 3 -30.03 13.45 62.61
C ILE A 3 -28.84 14.05 61.85
N ARG A 4 -27.76 13.29 61.63
CA ARG A 4 -26.67 13.69 60.73
C ARG A 4 -26.60 12.72 59.56
N SER A 5 -26.99 13.21 58.39
CA SER A 5 -26.82 12.60 57.09
C SER A 5 -25.34 12.49 56.72
N THR A 6 -24.88 11.33 56.25
CA THR A 6 -23.60 11.20 55.54
C THR A 6 -23.74 10.26 54.34
N THR A 7 -23.72 10.89 53.16
CA THR A 7 -23.00 10.51 51.94
C THR A 7 -23.30 9.16 51.27
N ALA A 8 -23.97 9.23 50.11
CA ALA A 8 -23.98 8.20 49.09
C ALA A 8 -22.59 8.04 48.46
N LEU A 9 -22.16 6.80 48.20
CA LEU A 9 -21.08 6.50 47.26
C LEU A 9 -21.49 5.32 46.38
N ALA A 10 -21.87 5.64 45.14
CA ALA A 10 -21.97 4.72 44.03
C ALA A 10 -20.71 4.87 43.18
N ALA A 11 -20.00 3.75 42.92
CA ALA A 11 -19.13 3.49 41.76
C ALA A 11 -18.36 2.18 42.06
N LEU A 12 -18.66 1.10 41.33
CA LEU A 12 -18.02 0.72 40.07
C LEU A 12 -16.75 -0.10 40.31
N PHE A 13 -16.76 -1.38 39.93
CA PHE A 13 -15.71 -1.92 39.07
C PHE A 13 -16.33 -3.04 38.23
N LEU A 14 -16.80 -2.63 37.04
CA LEU A 14 -16.91 -3.52 35.89
C LEU A 14 -15.56 -4.22 35.76
N LEU A 15 -15.57 -5.55 35.82
CA LEU A 15 -14.42 -6.36 35.49
C LEU A 15 -14.12 -6.11 34.00
N SER A 16 -13.23 -5.16 33.74
CA SER A 16 -12.71 -4.87 32.42
C SER A 16 -12.17 -6.17 31.84
N ALA A 17 -12.87 -6.69 30.84
CA ALA A 17 -12.23 -7.51 29.83
C ALA A 17 -11.08 -6.65 29.27
N ALA A 18 -9.87 -6.95 29.71
CA ALA A 18 -8.68 -6.49 29.01
C ALA A 18 -8.76 -7.14 27.63
N THR A 19 -9.33 -6.45 26.67
CA THR A 19 -9.08 -6.73 25.26
C THR A 19 -7.59 -6.51 25.08
N SER A 20 -6.86 -7.61 25.01
CA SER A 20 -5.48 -7.62 24.56
C SER A 20 -5.44 -6.92 23.21
N ALA A 21 -4.99 -5.66 23.17
CA ALA A 21 -4.53 -5.07 21.94
C ALA A 21 -3.29 -5.88 21.55
N GLN A 22 -3.48 -6.84 20.64
CA GLN A 22 -2.37 -7.50 19.97
C GLN A 22 -1.68 -6.39 19.18
N ALA A 23 -0.56 -5.90 19.68
CA ALA A 23 0.34 -5.10 18.86
C ALA A 23 0.86 -6.06 17.79
N SER A 24 0.48 -5.85 16.53
CA SER A 24 1.05 -6.68 15.50
C SER A 24 2.51 -6.30 15.31
N ASP A 25 3.31 -7.28 14.89
CA ASP A 25 4.73 -7.07 14.72
C ASP A 25 4.98 -6.07 13.58
N LYS A 26 5.71 -5.00 13.90
CA LYS A 26 6.20 -4.01 12.92
C LYS A 26 6.96 -4.71 11.78
N PRO A 27 6.94 -4.18 10.54
CA PRO A 27 7.70 -4.75 9.43
C PRO A 27 9.19 -4.92 9.75
N SER A 28 9.77 -6.04 9.33
CA SER A 28 11.21 -6.31 9.47
C SER A 28 12.04 -5.48 8.47
N ASP A 29 13.35 -5.33 8.69
CA ASP A 29 14.23 -4.63 7.75
C ASP A 29 14.17 -5.21 6.31
N PRO A 30 14.16 -6.54 6.08
CA PRO A 30 13.85 -7.13 4.78
C PRO A 30 12.52 -6.67 4.17
N GLN A 31 11.46 -6.59 4.97
CA GLN A 31 10.13 -6.19 4.49
C GLN A 31 10.07 -4.69 4.20
N ILE A 32 10.72 -3.87 5.03
CA ILE A 32 10.87 -2.42 4.82
C ILE A 32 11.64 -2.16 3.51
N ALA A 33 12.75 -2.87 3.30
CA ALA A 33 13.52 -2.76 2.07
C ALA A 33 12.67 -3.12 0.83
N HIS A 34 11.86 -4.16 0.93
CA HIS A 34 10.97 -4.56 -0.16
C HIS A 34 9.85 -3.54 -0.41
N ILE A 35 9.24 -2.98 0.65
CA ILE A 35 8.22 -1.92 0.55
C ILE A 35 8.80 -0.68 -0.13
N ALA A 36 9.96 -0.20 0.32
CA ALA A 36 10.60 0.98 -0.23
C ALA A 36 10.99 0.79 -1.70
N TYR A 37 11.58 -0.35 -2.04
CA TYR A 37 11.93 -0.67 -3.43
C TYR A 37 10.69 -0.78 -4.32
N THR A 38 9.63 -1.46 -3.85
CA THR A 38 8.35 -1.58 -4.57
C THR A 38 7.74 -0.20 -4.85
N ALA A 39 7.70 0.68 -3.84
CA ALA A 39 7.18 2.04 -4.01
C ALA A 39 7.98 2.81 -5.07
N GLY A 40 9.32 2.78 -4.99
CA GLY A 40 10.16 3.45 -5.98
C GLY A 40 9.99 2.92 -7.40
N VAL A 41 9.79 1.60 -7.59
CA VAL A 41 9.48 1.03 -8.91
C VAL A 41 8.15 1.54 -9.45
N LEU A 42 7.11 1.59 -8.61
CA LEU A 42 5.78 2.07 -9.02
C LEU A 42 5.81 3.55 -9.43
N ASP A 43 6.57 4.40 -8.73
CA ASP A 43 6.75 5.81 -9.09
C ASP A 43 7.48 5.98 -10.42
N VAL A 44 8.52 5.17 -10.69
CA VAL A 44 9.21 5.14 -11.98
C VAL A 44 8.25 4.73 -13.10
N GLU A 45 7.44 3.68 -12.89
CA GLU A 45 6.46 3.24 -13.88
C GLU A 45 5.40 4.31 -14.17
N ALA A 46 4.90 5.00 -13.14
CA ALA A 46 3.95 6.10 -13.31
C ALA A 46 4.57 7.27 -14.09
N ALA A 47 5.81 7.64 -13.77
CA ALA A 47 6.56 8.66 -14.51
C ALA A 47 6.78 8.26 -15.98
N MET A 48 7.14 6.99 -16.24
CA MET A 48 7.28 6.46 -17.60
C MET A 48 5.96 6.50 -18.39
N GLN A 49 4.81 6.30 -17.74
CA GLN A 49 3.51 6.51 -18.39
C GLN A 49 3.27 7.98 -18.72
N ALA A 50 3.60 8.91 -17.83
CA ALA A 50 3.48 10.34 -18.08
C ALA A 50 4.34 10.78 -19.27
N LEU A 51 5.57 10.25 -19.38
CA LEU A 51 6.47 10.48 -20.52
C LEU A 51 5.88 9.99 -21.86
N LYS A 52 5.12 8.89 -21.84
CA LYS A 52 4.50 8.33 -23.05
C LYS A 52 3.22 9.05 -23.45
N LYS A 53 2.45 9.56 -22.49
CA LYS A 53 1.08 10.07 -22.72
C LYS A 53 1.01 11.58 -22.84
N SER A 54 1.90 12.32 -22.18
CA SER A 54 1.85 13.78 -22.14
C SER A 54 2.64 14.43 -23.26
N LYS A 55 2.21 15.64 -23.66
CA LYS A 55 2.98 16.56 -24.49
C LYS A 55 3.33 17.86 -23.75
N ASN A 56 2.84 18.02 -22.51
CA ASN A 56 3.09 19.21 -21.71
C ASN A 56 4.53 19.17 -21.17
N LYS A 57 5.31 20.22 -21.44
CA LYS A 57 6.72 20.29 -21.08
C LYS A 57 6.98 20.13 -19.58
N GLU A 58 6.17 20.74 -18.73
CA GLU A 58 6.34 20.66 -17.27
C GLU A 58 6.11 19.24 -16.76
N ILE A 59 5.06 18.58 -17.25
CA ILE A 59 4.79 17.17 -16.92
C ILE A 59 5.94 16.28 -17.39
N LEU A 60 6.46 16.51 -18.61
CA LEU A 60 7.55 15.71 -19.16
C LEU A 60 8.86 15.91 -18.38
N ASP A 61 9.18 17.14 -17.99
CA ASP A 61 10.41 17.43 -17.26
C ASP A 61 10.33 16.88 -15.83
N PHE A 62 9.19 17.07 -15.16
CA PHE A 62 8.95 16.44 -13.86
C PHE A 62 9.05 14.92 -13.93
N ALA A 63 8.46 14.28 -14.95
CA ALA A 63 8.54 12.84 -15.09
C ALA A 63 9.97 12.33 -15.36
N LYS A 64 10.81 13.08 -16.08
CA LYS A 64 12.24 12.73 -16.24
C LYS A 64 13.00 12.83 -14.92
N ASP A 65 12.75 13.88 -14.13
CA ASP A 65 13.36 14.03 -12.82
C ASP A 65 12.93 12.90 -11.88
N MET A 66 11.64 12.57 -11.88
CA MET A 66 11.10 11.42 -11.13
C MET A 66 11.82 10.12 -11.47
N VAL A 67 11.97 9.78 -12.76
CA VAL A 67 12.69 8.57 -13.19
C VAL A 67 14.14 8.62 -12.70
N ARG A 68 14.86 9.72 -12.97
CA ARG A 68 16.26 9.87 -12.59
C ARG A 68 16.47 9.67 -11.09
N ASP A 69 15.68 10.36 -10.27
CA ASP A 69 15.89 10.43 -8.83
C ASP A 69 15.48 9.11 -8.16
N HIS A 70 14.36 8.50 -8.57
CA HIS A 70 13.90 7.23 -8.00
C HIS A 70 14.77 6.05 -8.45
N GLU A 71 15.25 6.01 -9.70
CA GLU A 71 16.21 4.98 -10.12
C GLU A 71 17.52 5.07 -9.34
N ALA A 72 18.02 6.29 -9.10
CA ALA A 72 19.21 6.51 -8.30
C ALA A 72 19.02 6.01 -6.85
N VAL A 73 17.89 6.34 -6.22
CA VAL A 73 17.56 5.86 -4.86
C VAL A 73 17.34 4.35 -4.83
N ASN A 74 16.65 3.77 -5.81
CA ASN A 74 16.46 2.31 -5.90
C ASN A 74 17.80 1.59 -6.01
N LYS A 75 18.73 2.13 -6.82
CA LYS A 75 20.08 1.59 -6.90
C LYS A 75 20.80 1.65 -5.54
N GLN A 76 20.72 2.77 -4.84
CA GLN A 76 21.32 2.91 -3.51
C GLN A 76 20.71 1.94 -2.49
N ALA A 77 19.39 1.73 -2.54
CA ALA A 77 18.70 0.76 -1.69
C ALA A 77 19.19 -0.67 -1.96
N LEU A 78 19.30 -1.06 -3.23
CA LEU A 78 19.83 -2.38 -3.62
C LEU A 78 21.29 -2.57 -3.20
N ASP A 79 22.12 -1.55 -3.38
CA ASP A 79 23.52 -1.58 -2.96
C ASP A 79 23.63 -1.69 -1.43
N LEU A 80 22.74 -1.02 -0.68
CA LEU A 80 22.69 -1.06 0.78
C LEU A 80 22.27 -2.44 1.29
N VAL A 81 21.16 -3.01 0.81
CA VAL A 81 20.70 -4.33 1.28
C VAL A 81 21.74 -5.42 0.99
N LYS A 82 22.44 -5.31 -0.14
CA LYS A 82 23.59 -6.17 -0.46
C LYS A 82 24.71 -6.02 0.55
N LYS A 83 25.09 -4.78 0.90
CA LYS A 83 26.13 -4.50 1.91
C LYS A 83 25.74 -5.01 3.31
N LEU A 84 24.46 -4.92 3.65
CA LEU A 84 23.93 -5.39 4.93
C LEU A 84 23.65 -6.91 4.95
N ASN A 85 23.85 -7.60 3.83
CA ASN A 85 23.48 -9.00 3.64
C ASN A 85 22.00 -9.28 4.00
N VAL A 86 21.15 -8.29 3.71
CA VAL A 86 19.70 -8.35 3.84
C VAL A 86 19.13 -8.74 2.48
N THR A 87 18.31 -9.78 2.45
CA THR A 87 17.54 -10.14 1.25
C THR A 87 16.15 -9.52 1.41
N PRO A 88 15.70 -8.60 0.53
CA PRO A 88 14.35 -8.05 0.59
C PRO A 88 13.30 -9.15 0.63
N GLU A 89 12.28 -8.96 1.48
CA GLU A 89 11.24 -9.97 1.74
C GLU A 89 9.86 -9.46 1.29
N ASP A 90 9.25 -10.24 0.40
CA ASP A 90 7.91 -10.04 -0.11
C ASP A 90 6.88 -9.94 1.03
N ASN A 91 5.97 -8.97 0.98
CA ASN A 91 5.01 -8.74 2.07
C ASN A 91 3.66 -8.21 1.58
N ALA A 92 2.63 -8.33 2.43
CA ALA A 92 1.27 -7.93 2.11
C ALA A 92 1.15 -6.44 1.73
N THR A 93 1.89 -5.56 2.41
CA THR A 93 1.90 -4.12 2.09
C THR A 93 2.38 -3.83 0.67
N SER A 94 3.47 -4.49 0.24
CA SER A 94 3.98 -4.36 -1.13
C SER A 94 2.98 -4.90 -2.16
N LYS A 95 2.32 -6.03 -1.85
CA LYS A 95 1.30 -6.63 -2.71
C LYS A 95 0.07 -5.74 -2.89
N VAL A 96 -0.39 -5.07 -1.82
CA VAL A 96 -1.48 -4.07 -1.91
C VAL A 96 -1.11 -2.95 -2.88
N ALA A 97 0.12 -2.42 -2.79
CA ALA A 97 0.57 -1.33 -3.67
C ALA A 97 0.55 -1.75 -5.15
N TYR A 98 1.06 -2.95 -5.47
CA TYR A 98 0.99 -3.50 -6.83
C TYR A 98 -0.45 -3.70 -7.32
N HIS A 99 -1.33 -4.30 -6.50
CA HIS A 99 -2.72 -4.51 -6.89
C HIS A 99 -3.45 -3.20 -7.18
N LYS A 100 -3.24 -2.17 -6.35
CA LYS A 100 -3.82 -0.84 -6.58
C LYS A 100 -3.37 -0.22 -7.91
N GLN A 101 -2.08 -0.32 -8.23
CA GLN A 101 -1.57 0.18 -9.51
C GLN A 101 -2.20 -0.55 -10.70
N VAL A 102 -2.27 -1.88 -10.65
CA VAL A 102 -2.85 -2.70 -11.72
C VAL A 102 -4.34 -2.43 -11.88
N ASN A 103 -5.10 -2.41 -10.78
CA ASN A 103 -6.53 -2.13 -10.78
C ASN A 103 -6.80 -0.72 -11.33
N GLY A 104 -6.04 0.29 -10.90
CA GLY A 104 -6.14 1.64 -11.43
C GLY A 104 -5.87 1.72 -12.94
N ALA A 105 -4.86 1.00 -13.45
CA ALA A 105 -4.58 0.94 -14.89
C ALA A 105 -5.70 0.25 -15.68
N LEU A 106 -6.28 -0.83 -15.14
CA LEU A 106 -7.42 -1.51 -15.74
C LEU A 106 -8.62 -0.58 -15.85
N GLU A 107 -8.98 0.09 -14.76
CA GLU A 107 -10.16 0.95 -14.66
C GLU A 107 -10.07 2.22 -15.52
N THR A 108 -8.92 2.90 -15.47
CA THR A 108 -8.80 4.26 -16.02
C THR A 108 -8.24 4.29 -17.43
N LEU A 109 -7.53 3.24 -17.85
CA LEU A 109 -6.84 3.20 -19.13
C LEU A 109 -7.30 2.02 -19.99
N MET A 110 -7.16 0.79 -19.51
CA MET A 110 -7.29 -0.39 -20.37
C MET A 110 -8.74 -0.69 -20.75
N ILE A 111 -9.65 -0.77 -19.78
CA ILE A 111 -11.07 -1.05 -20.03
C ILE A 111 -11.72 0.07 -20.88
N PRO A 112 -11.49 1.37 -20.61
CA PRO A 112 -12.02 2.45 -21.46
C PRO A 112 -11.46 2.44 -22.88
N SER A 113 -10.20 2.02 -23.07
CA SER A 113 -9.53 2.02 -24.38
C SER A 113 -9.75 0.74 -25.19
N ALA A 114 -10.36 -0.30 -24.62
CA ALA A 114 -10.56 -1.58 -25.30
C ALA A 114 -11.74 -1.49 -26.29
N GLU A 115 -11.43 -1.48 -27.59
CA GLU A 115 -12.44 -1.43 -28.66
C GLU A 115 -13.14 -2.78 -28.88
N ASN A 116 -12.43 -3.89 -28.69
CA ASN A 116 -12.99 -5.23 -28.87
C ASN A 116 -13.83 -5.65 -27.66
N ALA A 117 -15.12 -5.90 -27.86
CA ALA A 117 -16.06 -6.25 -26.80
C ALA A 117 -15.68 -7.50 -25.98
N LYS A 118 -15.08 -8.52 -26.60
CA LYS A 118 -14.62 -9.73 -25.89
C LYS A 118 -13.41 -9.43 -25.02
N LEU A 119 -12.45 -8.65 -25.53
CA LEU A 119 -11.30 -8.19 -24.75
C LEU A 119 -11.75 -7.32 -23.57
N LYS A 120 -12.67 -6.37 -23.81
CA LYS A 120 -13.21 -5.52 -22.75
C LYS A 120 -13.86 -6.34 -21.63
N SER A 121 -14.73 -7.30 -21.99
CA SER A 121 -15.37 -8.19 -21.02
C SER A 121 -14.36 -9.05 -20.24
N LEU A 122 -13.29 -9.51 -20.89
CA LEU A 122 -12.19 -10.21 -20.23
C LEU A 122 -11.47 -9.31 -19.23
N LEU A 123 -11.20 -8.05 -19.60
CA LEU A 123 -10.56 -7.06 -18.71
C LEU A 123 -11.45 -6.71 -17.51
N GLU A 124 -12.76 -6.56 -17.69
CA GLU A 124 -13.72 -6.35 -16.60
C GLU A 124 -13.78 -7.55 -15.64
N THR A 125 -13.75 -8.76 -16.19
CA THR A 125 -13.69 -10.00 -15.38
C THR A 125 -12.37 -10.09 -14.60
N GLY A 126 -11.24 -9.79 -15.26
CA GLY A 126 -9.92 -9.74 -14.64
C GLY A 126 -9.83 -8.70 -13.54
N LEU A 127 -10.39 -7.50 -13.76
CA LEU A 127 -10.47 -6.44 -12.75
C LEU A 127 -11.17 -6.93 -11.48
N LYS A 128 -12.32 -7.59 -11.60
CA LYS A 128 -13.05 -8.12 -10.44
C LYS A 128 -12.22 -9.15 -9.65
N LEU A 129 -11.47 -10.00 -10.36
CA LEU A 129 -10.59 -10.97 -9.72
C LEU A 129 -9.45 -10.28 -8.96
N PHE A 130 -8.82 -9.29 -9.58
CA PHE A 130 -7.71 -8.55 -8.96
C PHE A 130 -8.17 -7.66 -7.81
N GLN A 131 -9.38 -7.10 -7.84
CA GLN A 131 -9.99 -6.42 -6.68
C GLN A 131 -10.19 -7.39 -5.51
N GLY A 132 -10.58 -8.64 -5.77
CA GLY A 132 -10.65 -9.67 -4.74
C GLY A 132 -9.29 -9.99 -4.13
N HIS A 133 -8.23 -10.07 -4.95
CA HIS A 133 -6.86 -10.24 -4.47
C HIS A 133 -6.38 -9.02 -3.66
N GLU A 134 -6.69 -7.80 -4.10
CA GLU A 134 -6.40 -6.56 -3.36
C GLU A 134 -7.03 -6.58 -1.97
N GLN A 135 -8.33 -6.85 -1.89
CA GLN A 135 -9.06 -6.92 -0.61
C GLN A 135 -8.47 -7.96 0.34
N HIS A 136 -8.09 -9.13 -0.19
CA HIS A 136 -7.40 -10.15 0.61
C HIS A 136 -6.04 -9.64 1.11
N ALA A 137 -5.25 -9.02 0.24
CA ALA A 137 -3.96 -8.46 0.62
C ALA A 137 -4.09 -7.32 1.65
N GLU A 138 -5.11 -6.46 1.52
CA GLU A 138 -5.43 -5.41 2.49
C GLU A 138 -5.86 -5.98 3.83
N HIS A 139 -6.67 -7.04 3.83
CA HIS A 139 -7.06 -7.75 5.04
C HIS A 139 -5.83 -8.31 5.76
N VAL A 140 -4.96 -9.04 5.05
CA VAL A 140 -3.72 -9.58 5.62
C VAL A 140 -2.81 -8.45 6.11
N ALA A 141 -2.65 -7.37 5.34
CA ALA A 141 -1.86 -6.22 5.78
C ALA A 141 -2.46 -5.53 7.03
N GLY A 142 -3.78 -5.53 7.18
CA GLY A 142 -4.47 -5.02 8.36
C GLY A 142 -4.31 -5.89 9.61
N MET A 143 -4.10 -7.20 9.45
CA MET A 143 -3.78 -8.12 10.54
C MET A 143 -2.33 -8.03 11.02
N LEU A 144 -1.47 -7.32 10.28
CA LEU A 144 -0.05 -7.13 10.58
C LEU A 144 0.25 -5.76 11.23
N LYS A 145 -0.78 -4.99 11.66
CA LYS A 145 -0.64 -3.70 12.38
C LYS A 145 -0.95 -3.81 13.87
#